data_AF-A0A177H7M3-F1
#
_entry.id   AF-A0A177H7M3-F1
#
_cell.length_a   1.000
_cell.length_b   1.000
_cell.length_c   1.000
_cell.angle_alpha   90.00
_cell.angle_beta   90.00
_cell.angle_gamma   90.00
#
_symmetry.space_group_name_H-M   'P 1'
#
loop_
_entity.id
_entity.type
_entity.pdbx_description
1 polymer ?
#
loop_
_entity_poly.entity_id
_entity_poly.type
_entity_poly.pdbx_seq_one_letter_code
_entity_poly.pdbx_strand_id
1 'polypeptide(L)'
;MVNERGELKGELKPGEHKSLQTDRVILMPGPEEEIAWVNRMFRWLIDEDMSFREIADRLNEHGIATDLERPWTTTSVRTVLTNEKYIGNNVFNRRSFKLKRHHVDNPPEMWIRKEGAFEAIVPIEIFMTAQEIITARSAKISDEELLEHLKRLYAEHGQISGVLIDQSDALPSANMYRTRFGSLRRAYALIGYQTNFDHERAEINARLRAMYPEIVHDTLTQIDAIGGAVTQAPDTGLLNINNELAVSLVLSRCQTSGDGKFRWRVRFDPERFNADLSLVVRLNHYNAAALDYYLLPWLDLPRNHLAINARSATQFEAFRFDDLQFFYRMACRVSIWRQTS
;
A
#
# COMPACT_ATOMS: atom_id res chain seq x y z
N MET A 1 -9.91 23.32 -19.08
CA MET A 1 -8.49 23.74 -19.08
C MET A 1 -8.41 25.25 -19.22
N VAL A 2 -7.53 25.90 -18.46
CA VAL A 2 -7.29 27.35 -18.52
C VAL A 2 -5.82 27.66 -18.78
N ASN A 3 -5.54 28.77 -19.46
CA ASN A 3 -4.17 29.25 -19.66
C ASN A 3 -3.62 29.94 -18.38
N GLU A 4 -2.39 30.44 -18.45
CA GLU A 4 -1.72 31.17 -17.37
C GLU A 4 -2.42 32.46 -16.93
N ARG A 5 -3.30 33.02 -17.77
CA ARG A 5 -4.11 34.21 -17.50
C ARG A 5 -5.50 33.88 -16.95
N GLY A 6 -5.84 32.59 -16.83
CA GLY A 6 -7.14 32.11 -16.38
C GLY A 6 -8.20 31.99 -17.47
N GLU A 7 -7.85 32.19 -18.75
CA GLU A 7 -8.80 32.10 -19.87
C GLU A 7 -9.03 30.64 -20.28
N LEU A 8 -10.28 30.29 -20.59
CA LEU A 8 -10.69 28.93 -20.98
C LEU A 8 -10.08 28.54 -22.35
N LYS A 9 -9.33 27.44 -22.39
CA LYS A 9 -8.77 26.87 -23.62
C LYS A 9 -9.59 25.72 -24.21
N GLY A 10 -10.38 25.04 -23.37
CA GLY A 10 -11.18 23.88 -23.79
C GLY A 10 -11.36 22.84 -22.68
N GLU A 11 -12.27 21.92 -22.91
CA GLU A 11 -12.54 20.76 -22.04
C GLU A 11 -11.52 19.64 -22.31
N LEU A 12 -11.14 18.88 -21.28
CA LEU A 12 -10.26 17.71 -21.42
C LEU A 12 -11.10 16.46 -21.29
N LYS A 13 -11.00 15.54 -22.26
CA LYS A 13 -11.66 14.24 -22.20
C LYS A 13 -10.94 13.29 -21.23
N PRO A 14 -11.61 12.21 -20.78
CA PRO A 14 -10.96 11.18 -19.98
C PRO A 14 -9.66 10.67 -20.63
N GLY A 15 -8.56 10.72 -19.88
CA GLY A 15 -7.23 10.30 -20.35
C GLY A 15 -6.43 11.38 -21.09
N GLU A 16 -7.02 12.55 -21.36
CA GLU A 16 -6.28 13.67 -21.94
C GLU A 16 -5.50 14.44 -20.87
N HIS A 17 -4.34 14.94 -21.28
CA HIS A 17 -3.45 15.71 -20.42
C HIS A 17 -3.23 17.10 -21.01
N LYS A 18 -3.07 18.10 -20.13
CA LYS A 18 -2.63 19.43 -20.57
C LYS A 18 -1.28 19.33 -21.30
N SER A 19 -1.16 20.03 -22.42
CA SER A 19 0.06 20.02 -23.24
C SER A 19 1.13 20.95 -22.69
N LEU A 20 0.74 22.09 -22.12
CA LEU A 20 1.67 23.07 -21.55
C LEU A 20 1.72 22.99 -20.02
N GLN A 21 2.92 23.16 -19.47
CA GLN A 21 3.11 23.14 -18.01
C GLN A 21 2.43 24.34 -17.33
N THR A 22 2.38 25.49 -18.00
CA THR A 22 1.75 26.73 -17.53
C THR A 22 0.23 26.66 -17.48
N ASP A 23 -0.39 25.85 -18.36
CA ASP A 23 -1.84 25.63 -18.34
C ASP A 23 -2.26 24.96 -17.02
N ARG A 24 -3.48 25.26 -16.57
CA ARG A 24 -4.08 24.69 -15.35
C ARG A 24 -5.37 23.95 -15.70
N VAL A 25 -5.65 22.92 -14.91
CA VAL A 25 -6.91 22.17 -14.98
C VAL A 25 -7.74 22.60 -13.78
N ILE A 26 -8.93 23.13 -14.06
CA ILE A 26 -9.94 23.50 -13.08
C ILE A 26 -11.20 22.69 -13.39
N LEU A 27 -11.98 22.38 -12.35
CA LEU A 27 -13.31 21.83 -12.54
C LEU A 27 -14.25 22.95 -12.98
N MET A 28 -15.23 22.59 -13.81
CA MET A 28 -16.32 23.46 -14.24
C MET A 28 -17.64 22.73 -14.04
N PRO A 29 -18.76 23.45 -13.89
CA PRO A 29 -20.08 22.84 -13.85
C PRO A 29 -20.31 21.99 -15.11
N GLY A 30 -20.90 20.81 -14.91
CA GLY A 30 -21.32 19.93 -16.01
C GLY A 30 -22.60 20.42 -16.69
N PRO A 31 -23.21 19.60 -17.55
CA PRO A 31 -24.52 19.87 -18.13
C PRO A 31 -25.58 20.16 -17.06
N GLU A 32 -26.54 21.03 -17.37
CA GLU A 32 -27.60 21.43 -16.44
C GLU A 32 -28.40 20.23 -15.89
N GLU A 33 -28.57 19.20 -16.72
CA GLU A 33 -29.24 17.96 -16.31
C GLU A 33 -28.47 17.21 -15.22
N GLU A 34 -27.15 17.06 -15.36
CA GLU A 34 -26.31 16.41 -14.35
C GLU A 34 -26.31 17.21 -13.04
N ILE A 35 -26.25 18.54 -13.13
CA ILE A 35 -26.34 19.44 -11.98
C ILE A 35 -27.69 19.28 -11.28
N ALA A 36 -28.78 19.15 -12.05
CA ALA A 36 -30.12 18.95 -11.50
C ALA A 36 -30.20 17.62 -10.73
N TRP A 37 -29.61 16.54 -11.26
CA TRP A 37 -29.55 15.25 -10.57
C TRP A 37 -28.75 15.31 -9.27
N VAL A 38 -27.58 15.96 -9.28
CA VAL A 38 -26.79 16.17 -8.05
C VAL A 38 -27.63 16.92 -7.00
N ASN A 39 -28.29 18.01 -7.38
CA ASN A 39 -29.14 18.77 -6.46
C ASN A 39 -30.33 17.94 -5.94
N ARG A 40 -30.92 17.07 -6.76
CA ARG A 40 -31.97 16.13 -6.30
C ARG A 40 -31.44 15.15 -5.27
N MET A 41 -30.22 14.63 -5.43
CA MET A 41 -29.62 13.73 -4.45
C MET A 41 -29.52 14.38 -3.07
N PHE A 42 -29.13 15.66 -2.99
CA PHE A 42 -29.08 16.40 -1.73
C PHE A 42 -30.47 16.60 -1.12
N ARG A 43 -31.48 16.95 -1.94
CA ARG A 43 -32.86 17.11 -1.47
C ARG A 43 -33.46 15.80 -0.97
N TRP A 44 -33.25 14.70 -1.69
CA TRP A 44 -33.69 13.38 -1.24
C TRP A 44 -33.11 12.97 0.11
N LEU A 45 -31.85 13.32 0.39
CA LEU A 45 -31.25 13.09 1.70
C LEU A 45 -31.88 13.96 2.80
N ILE A 46 -32.12 15.25 2.51
CA ILE A 46 -32.53 16.25 3.51
C ILE A 46 -34.04 16.24 3.75
N ASP A 47 -34.81 16.28 2.67
CA ASP A 47 -36.27 16.48 2.68
C ASP A 47 -37.02 15.15 2.84
N GLU A 48 -36.50 14.08 2.23
CA GLU A 48 -37.13 12.75 2.23
C GLU A 48 -36.46 11.75 3.19
N ASP A 49 -35.43 12.19 3.93
CA ASP A 49 -34.63 11.35 4.85
C ASP A 49 -34.12 10.04 4.19
N MET A 50 -33.90 10.04 2.87
CA MET A 50 -33.52 8.82 2.15
C MET A 50 -32.11 8.35 2.55
N SER A 51 -31.92 7.04 2.57
CA SER A 51 -30.60 6.42 2.66
C SER A 51 -29.85 6.55 1.33
N PHE A 52 -28.52 6.40 1.39
CA PHE A 52 -27.70 6.40 0.17
C PHE A 52 -28.07 5.28 -0.81
N ARG A 53 -28.59 4.16 -0.28
CA ARG A 53 -29.08 3.05 -1.09
C ARG A 53 -30.34 3.44 -1.85
N GLU A 54 -31.34 3.97 -1.17
CA GLU A 54 -32.60 4.38 -1.81
C GLU A 54 -32.36 5.48 -2.86
N ILE A 55 -31.40 6.38 -2.62
CA ILE A 55 -30.98 7.36 -3.61
C ILE A 55 -30.34 6.68 -4.83
N ALA A 56 -29.45 5.69 -4.63
CA ALA A 56 -28.82 4.95 -5.72
C ALA A 56 -29.85 4.17 -6.55
N ASP A 57 -30.75 3.45 -5.87
CA ASP A 57 -31.82 2.67 -6.48
C ASP A 57 -32.71 3.59 -7.32
N ARG A 58 -33.12 4.75 -6.76
CA ARG A 58 -33.94 5.73 -7.48
C ARG A 58 -33.21 6.32 -8.71
N LEU A 59 -31.91 6.59 -8.64
CA LEU A 59 -31.14 7.04 -9.81
C LEU A 59 -31.10 5.98 -10.91
N ASN A 60 -30.88 4.72 -10.52
CA ASN A 60 -30.84 3.58 -11.44
C ASN A 60 -32.21 3.31 -12.08
N GLU A 61 -33.30 3.45 -11.33
CA GLU A 61 -34.67 3.35 -11.84
C GLU A 61 -34.99 4.41 -12.91
N HIS A 62 -34.38 5.60 -12.80
CA HIS A 62 -34.49 6.66 -13.80
C HIS A 62 -33.53 6.46 -15.00
N GLY A 63 -32.75 5.37 -15.02
CA GLY A 63 -31.81 5.07 -16.11
C GLY A 63 -30.59 5.98 -16.15
N ILE A 64 -30.28 6.68 -15.05
CA ILE A 64 -29.15 7.60 -14.98
C ILE A 64 -27.87 6.81 -14.68
N ALA A 65 -26.86 6.94 -15.53
CA ALA A 65 -25.55 6.35 -15.31
C ALA A 65 -24.58 7.36 -14.66
N THR A 66 -23.49 6.87 -14.07
CA THR A 66 -22.39 7.72 -13.61
C THR A 66 -21.55 8.23 -14.79
N ASP A 67 -20.58 9.11 -14.50
CA ASP A 67 -19.56 9.61 -15.44
C ASP A 67 -18.73 8.50 -16.10
N LEU A 68 -18.75 7.29 -15.54
CA LEU A 68 -18.06 6.11 -16.08
C LEU A 68 -19.02 5.12 -16.76
N GLU A 69 -20.25 5.54 -17.07
CA GLU A 69 -21.32 4.72 -17.67
C GLU A 69 -21.66 3.48 -16.81
N ARG A 70 -21.58 3.63 -15.48
CA ARG A 70 -21.88 2.56 -14.52
C ARG A 70 -23.17 2.85 -13.76
N PRO A 71 -23.86 1.83 -13.25
CA PRO A 71 -24.97 2.04 -12.34
C PRO A 71 -24.48 2.73 -11.05
N TRP A 72 -25.35 3.52 -10.45
CA TRP A 72 -25.11 4.14 -9.16
C TRP A 72 -25.06 3.09 -8.06
N THR A 73 -24.12 3.26 -7.15
CA THR A 73 -23.99 2.44 -5.94
C THR A 73 -24.10 3.33 -4.71
N THR A 74 -24.37 2.73 -3.55
CA THR A 74 -24.32 3.42 -2.25
C THR A 74 -23.00 4.21 -2.07
N THR A 75 -21.88 3.66 -2.56
CA THR A 75 -20.55 4.27 -2.49
C THR A 75 -20.41 5.49 -3.40
N SER A 76 -20.93 5.43 -4.63
CA SER A 76 -20.86 6.57 -5.55
C SER A 76 -21.74 7.71 -5.05
N VAL A 77 -22.95 7.40 -4.56
CA VAL A 77 -23.86 8.38 -3.92
C VAL A 77 -23.20 9.03 -2.70
N ARG A 78 -22.61 8.24 -1.79
CA ARG A 78 -21.86 8.76 -0.65
C ARG A 78 -20.74 9.70 -1.08
N THR A 79 -20.01 9.35 -2.13
CA THR A 79 -18.91 10.16 -2.67
C THR A 79 -19.42 11.50 -3.16
N VAL A 80 -20.59 11.55 -3.79
CA VAL A 80 -21.22 12.82 -4.20
C VAL A 80 -21.60 13.66 -2.97
N LEU A 81 -22.36 13.07 -2.04
CA LEU A 81 -22.95 13.77 -0.90
C LEU A 81 -21.93 14.20 0.17
N THR A 82 -20.66 13.80 0.07
CA THR A 82 -19.60 14.15 1.06
C THR A 82 -18.45 14.95 0.46
N ASN A 83 -18.41 15.15 -0.86
CA ASN A 83 -17.27 15.79 -1.50
C ASN A 83 -17.46 17.31 -1.59
N GLU A 84 -16.56 18.06 -0.94
CA GLU A 84 -16.61 19.53 -0.94
C GLU A 84 -16.42 20.18 -2.33
N LYS A 85 -16.09 19.41 -3.37
CA LYS A 85 -16.11 19.94 -4.75
C LYS A 85 -17.48 20.51 -5.13
N TYR A 86 -18.57 19.94 -4.62
CA TYR A 86 -19.91 20.41 -4.99
C TYR A 86 -20.24 21.82 -4.46
N ILE A 87 -19.53 22.27 -3.42
CA ILE A 87 -19.58 23.64 -2.88
C ILE A 87 -18.41 24.51 -3.40
N GLY A 88 -17.69 24.07 -4.43
CA GLY A 88 -16.61 24.83 -5.05
C GLY A 88 -15.26 24.73 -4.34
N ASN A 89 -15.11 23.89 -3.31
CA ASN A 89 -13.86 23.75 -2.58
C ASN A 89 -12.95 22.69 -3.23
N ASN A 90 -11.66 22.99 -3.31
CA ASN A 90 -10.64 22.01 -3.64
C ASN A 90 -9.91 21.56 -2.38
N VAL A 91 -10.08 20.30 -2.00
CA VAL A 91 -9.35 19.68 -0.89
C VAL A 91 -8.41 18.64 -1.45
N PHE A 92 -7.10 18.88 -1.34
CA PHE A 92 -6.08 17.93 -1.77
C PHE A 92 -5.10 17.63 -0.64
N ASN A 93 -4.13 16.74 -0.93
CA ASN A 93 -3.17 16.25 0.06
C ASN A 93 -3.82 15.48 1.22
N ARG A 94 -4.96 14.80 0.99
CA ARG A 94 -5.53 13.84 1.97
C ARG A 94 -4.62 12.62 2.16
N ARG A 95 -3.86 12.29 1.13
CA ARG A 95 -2.90 11.20 1.07
C ARG A 95 -1.62 11.71 0.43
N SER A 96 -0.47 11.32 0.96
CA SER A 96 0.82 11.62 0.35
C SER A 96 1.56 10.34 0.01
N PHE A 97 2.17 10.35 -1.17
CA PHE A 97 3.11 9.33 -1.61
C PHE A 97 4.36 10.06 -2.12
N LYS A 98 5.29 10.33 -1.21
CA LYS A 98 6.59 10.93 -1.57
C LYS A 98 7.47 9.86 -2.19
N LEU A 99 8.26 10.22 -3.20
CA LEU A 99 9.14 9.30 -3.92
C LEU A 99 9.98 8.47 -2.93
N LYS A 100 9.97 7.14 -3.10
CA LYS A 100 10.63 6.15 -2.22
C LYS A 100 10.13 6.08 -0.76
N ARG A 101 9.03 6.73 -0.41
CA ARG A 101 8.39 6.63 0.92
C ARG A 101 7.09 5.84 0.87
N HIS A 102 6.62 5.40 2.03
CA HIS A 102 5.31 4.76 2.14
C HIS A 102 4.19 5.76 1.84
N HIS A 103 3.06 5.22 1.38
CA HIS A 103 1.83 5.99 1.28
C HIS A 103 1.34 6.30 2.69
N VAL A 104 1.12 7.58 2.97
CA VAL A 104 0.68 8.07 4.28
C VAL A 104 -0.67 8.76 4.10
N ASP A 105 -1.65 8.38 4.93
CA ASP A 105 -2.86 9.18 5.10
C ASP A 105 -2.48 10.41 5.94
N ASN A 106 -2.65 11.60 5.36
CA ASN A 106 -2.23 12.83 6.03
C ASN A 106 -3.33 13.29 6.99
N PRO A 107 -2.97 13.78 8.19
CA PRO A 107 -3.96 14.29 9.12
C PRO A 107 -4.60 15.58 8.58
N PRO A 108 -5.83 15.94 9.02
CA PRO A 108 -6.59 17.06 8.46
C PRO A 108 -5.86 18.41 8.43
N GLU A 109 -4.95 18.65 9.37
CA GLU A 109 -4.16 19.88 9.47
C GLU A 109 -3.16 20.02 8.31
N MET A 110 -2.81 18.91 7.65
CA MET A 110 -1.97 18.90 6.45
C MET A 110 -2.79 18.96 5.15
N TRP A 111 -4.13 18.93 5.23
CA TRP A 111 -4.95 19.03 4.04
C TRP A 111 -4.88 20.45 3.51
N ILE A 112 -4.63 20.56 2.20
CA ILE A 112 -4.61 21.86 1.55
C ILE A 112 -6.01 22.07 0.99
N ARG A 113 -6.76 22.95 1.66
CA ARG A 113 -8.10 23.38 1.26
C ARG A 113 -8.01 24.75 0.61
N LYS A 114 -8.54 24.87 -0.60
CA LYS A 114 -8.83 26.15 -1.25
C LYS A 114 -10.34 26.28 -1.38
N GLU A 115 -10.90 27.23 -0.65
CA GLU A 115 -12.32 27.57 -0.73
C GLU A 115 -12.61 28.38 -2.00
N GLY A 116 -13.78 28.16 -2.62
CA GLY A 116 -14.14 28.84 -3.87
C GLY A 116 -13.12 28.63 -4.99
N ALA A 117 -12.51 27.45 -5.06
CA ALA A 117 -11.53 27.10 -6.09
C ALA A 117 -12.15 27.02 -7.49
N PHE A 118 -13.44 26.73 -7.57
CA PHE A 118 -14.25 26.67 -8.79
C PHE A 118 -15.73 26.91 -8.45
N GLU A 119 -16.56 27.06 -9.47
CA GLU A 119 -17.99 27.37 -9.33
C GLU A 119 -18.73 26.24 -8.58
N ALA A 120 -19.47 26.63 -7.54
CA ALA A 120 -20.27 25.73 -6.72
C ALA A 120 -21.58 25.41 -7.44
N ILE A 121 -21.99 24.14 -7.42
CA ILE A 121 -23.27 23.70 -7.99
C ILE A 121 -24.32 23.34 -6.92
N VAL A 122 -23.90 23.31 -5.65
CA VAL A 122 -24.74 23.09 -4.48
C VAL A 122 -24.51 24.23 -3.49
N PRO A 123 -25.56 24.86 -2.93
CA PRO A 123 -25.42 25.86 -1.87
C PRO A 123 -24.73 25.29 -0.63
N ILE A 124 -23.92 26.10 0.04
CA ILE A 124 -23.14 25.67 1.22
C ILE A 124 -24.07 25.20 2.33
N GLU A 125 -25.21 25.87 2.52
CA GLU A 125 -26.17 25.53 3.57
C GLU A 125 -26.72 24.11 3.38
N ILE A 126 -27.12 23.77 2.14
CA ILE A 126 -27.61 22.44 1.77
C ILE A 126 -26.54 21.37 2.02
N PHE A 127 -25.30 21.65 1.64
CA PHE A 127 -24.19 20.72 1.87
C PHE A 127 -23.92 20.49 3.36
N MET A 128 -23.94 21.56 4.16
CA MET A 128 -23.71 21.47 5.61
C MET A 128 -24.83 20.68 6.30
N THR A 129 -26.09 20.95 5.97
CA THR A 129 -27.23 20.15 6.49
C THR A 129 -27.10 18.67 6.13
N ALA A 130 -26.67 18.35 4.89
CA ALA A 130 -26.38 16.98 4.51
C ALA A 130 -25.26 16.36 5.38
N GLN A 131 -24.17 17.08 5.65
CA GLN A 131 -23.09 16.57 6.52
C GLN A 131 -23.56 16.32 7.95
N GLU A 132 -24.43 17.18 8.49
CA GLU A 132 -25.01 17.01 9.83
C GLU A 132 -25.84 15.72 9.91
N ILE A 133 -26.72 15.47 8.93
CA ILE A 133 -27.53 14.25 8.84
C ILE A 133 -26.62 13.01 8.76
N ILE A 134 -25.61 13.04 7.89
CA ILE A 134 -24.66 11.93 7.71
C ILE A 134 -23.90 11.66 9.00
N THR A 135 -23.42 12.71 9.67
CA THR A 135 -22.68 12.60 10.92
C THR A 135 -23.56 12.06 12.04
N ALA A 136 -24.77 12.59 12.20
CA ALA A 136 -25.74 12.13 13.20
C ALA A 136 -26.11 10.65 13.01
N ARG A 137 -26.36 10.23 11.76
CA ARG A 137 -26.60 8.80 11.43
C ARG A 137 -25.40 7.93 11.79
N SER A 138 -24.18 8.40 11.52
CA SER A 138 -22.95 7.67 11.84
C SER A 138 -22.69 7.58 13.36
N ALA A 139 -23.08 8.59 14.13
CA ALA A 139 -22.89 8.62 15.58
C ALA A 139 -23.81 7.65 16.32
N LYS A 140 -24.96 7.29 15.74
CA LYS A 140 -25.94 6.37 16.33
C LYS A 140 -25.50 4.90 16.33
N ILE A 141 -24.52 4.50 15.52
CA ILE A 141 -24.10 3.10 15.41
C ILE A 141 -23.07 2.79 16.51
N SER A 142 -23.36 1.78 17.34
CA SER A 142 -22.46 1.33 18.41
C SER A 142 -21.29 0.50 17.86
N ASP A 143 -20.24 0.35 18.67
CA ASP A 143 -19.09 -0.49 18.29
C ASP A 143 -19.52 -1.96 18.18
N GLU A 144 -20.46 -2.41 19.02
CA GLU A 144 -21.07 -3.75 18.95
C GLU A 144 -21.82 -3.97 17.64
N GLU A 145 -22.64 -3.00 17.22
CA GLU A 145 -23.39 -3.07 15.95
C GLU A 145 -22.43 -3.13 14.75
N LEU A 146 -21.35 -2.34 14.78
CA LEU A 146 -20.32 -2.38 13.74
C LEU A 146 -19.67 -3.77 13.62
N LEU A 147 -19.32 -4.39 14.75
CA LEU A 147 -18.72 -5.72 14.75
C LEU A 147 -19.71 -6.79 14.30
N GLU A 148 -20.98 -6.69 14.70
CA GLU A 148 -22.03 -7.62 14.27
C GLU A 148 -22.29 -7.54 12.76
N HIS A 149 -22.23 -6.33 12.22
CA HIS A 149 -22.25 -6.06 10.78
C HIS A 149 -21.12 -6.76 10.03
N LEU A 150 -19.89 -6.74 10.55
CA LEU A 150 -18.78 -7.49 9.94
C LEU A 150 -19.00 -9.01 10.04
N LYS A 151 -19.49 -9.52 11.18
CA LYS A 151 -19.78 -10.95 11.33
C LYS A 151 -20.80 -11.44 10.31
N ARG A 152 -21.85 -10.66 10.06
CA ARG A 152 -22.87 -10.98 9.06
C ARG A 152 -22.28 -11.03 7.66
N LEU A 153 -21.49 -10.02 7.30
CA LEU A 153 -20.80 -10.00 6.00
C LEU A 153 -19.88 -11.22 5.84
N TYR A 154 -19.19 -11.60 6.90
CA TYR A 154 -18.35 -12.80 6.91
C TYR A 154 -19.17 -14.08 6.69
N ALA A 155 -20.29 -14.22 7.39
CA ALA A 155 -21.17 -15.38 7.28
C ALA A 155 -21.76 -15.53 5.86
N GLU A 156 -22.08 -14.42 5.20
CA GLU A 156 -22.66 -14.41 3.85
C GLU A 156 -21.63 -14.70 2.76
N HIS A 157 -20.44 -14.08 2.82
CA HIS A 157 -19.48 -14.09 1.71
C HIS A 157 -18.27 -14.99 1.95
N GLY A 158 -18.09 -15.52 3.17
CA GLY A 158 -16.96 -16.37 3.57
C GLY A 158 -15.60 -15.66 3.62
N GLN A 159 -15.47 -14.47 3.04
CA GLN A 159 -14.28 -13.62 3.12
C GLN A 159 -14.70 -12.15 3.22
N ILE A 160 -13.93 -11.37 3.98
CA ILE A 160 -14.12 -9.91 4.08
C ILE A 160 -12.89 -9.19 3.56
N SER A 161 -13.12 -8.12 2.80
CA SER A 161 -12.12 -7.14 2.41
C SER A 161 -12.63 -5.72 2.57
N GLY A 162 -11.75 -4.73 2.66
CA GLY A 162 -12.16 -3.32 2.72
C GLY A 162 -12.99 -2.90 1.51
N VAL A 163 -12.69 -3.47 0.34
CA VAL A 163 -13.46 -3.24 -0.90
C VAL A 163 -14.85 -3.86 -0.80
N LEU A 164 -14.96 -5.09 -0.27
CA LEU A 164 -16.26 -5.74 -0.08
C LEU A 164 -17.12 -5.00 0.94
N ILE A 165 -16.54 -4.47 2.02
CA ILE A 165 -17.24 -3.61 2.98
C ILE A 165 -17.76 -2.35 2.28
N ASP A 166 -16.91 -1.68 1.50
CA ASP A 166 -17.30 -0.45 0.80
C ASP A 166 -18.31 -0.70 -0.34
N GLN A 167 -18.41 -1.94 -0.84
CA GLN A 167 -19.39 -2.39 -1.85
C GLN A 167 -20.68 -2.95 -1.24
N SER A 168 -20.71 -3.25 0.06
CA SER A 168 -21.87 -3.84 0.72
C SER A 168 -22.84 -2.74 1.15
N ASP A 169 -24.00 -2.69 0.51
CA ASP A 169 -25.00 -1.63 0.65
C ASP A 169 -25.58 -1.46 2.07
N ALA A 170 -25.51 -2.50 2.91
CA ALA A 170 -26.03 -2.48 4.28
C ALA A 170 -25.00 -2.04 5.33
N LEU A 171 -23.75 -1.76 4.94
CA LEU A 171 -22.64 -1.60 5.88
C LEU A 171 -22.09 -0.18 5.93
N PRO A 172 -21.62 0.25 7.11
CA PRO A 172 -20.79 1.44 7.22
C PRO A 172 -19.49 1.28 6.43
N SER A 173 -18.94 2.39 5.93
CA SER A 173 -17.73 2.35 5.11
C SER A 173 -16.55 1.71 5.84
N ALA A 174 -15.62 1.12 5.10
CA ALA A 174 -14.37 0.57 5.62
C ALA A 174 -13.56 1.62 6.41
N ASN A 175 -13.70 2.91 6.08
CA ASN A 175 -13.05 3.99 6.83
C ASN A 175 -13.60 4.13 8.25
N MET A 176 -14.90 3.94 8.44
CA MET A 176 -15.54 4.01 9.76
C MET A 176 -14.94 2.97 10.72
N TYR A 177 -14.75 1.75 10.23
CA TYR A 177 -14.08 0.69 10.97
C TYR A 177 -12.62 1.03 11.30
N ARG A 178 -11.88 1.68 10.39
CA ARG A 178 -10.51 2.14 10.67
C ARG A 178 -10.49 3.21 11.76
N THR A 179 -11.40 4.17 11.71
CA THR A 179 -11.46 5.25 12.71
C THR A 179 -11.87 4.72 14.08
N ARG A 180 -12.89 3.86 14.16
CA ARG A 180 -13.39 3.31 15.43
C ARG A 180 -12.44 2.30 16.07
N PHE A 181 -11.89 1.38 15.28
CA PHE A 181 -11.06 0.27 15.79
C PHE A 181 -9.56 0.43 15.51
N GLY A 182 -9.12 1.59 15.01
CA GLY A 182 -7.74 1.90 14.64
C GLY A 182 -7.26 1.29 13.31
N SER A 183 -7.75 0.10 12.93
CA SER A 183 -7.49 -0.50 11.62
C SER A 183 -8.52 -1.57 11.26
N LEU A 184 -8.72 -1.83 9.96
CA LEU A 184 -9.55 -2.95 9.49
C LEU A 184 -9.06 -4.30 10.02
N ARG A 185 -7.73 -4.49 10.08
CA ARG A 185 -7.14 -5.73 10.61
C ARG A 185 -7.53 -5.96 12.06
N ARG A 186 -7.55 -4.90 12.88
CA ARG A 186 -8.00 -4.98 14.26
C ARG A 186 -9.50 -5.24 14.36
N ALA A 187 -10.32 -4.62 13.51
CA ALA A 187 -11.75 -4.92 13.41
C ALA A 187 -12.01 -6.40 13.05
N TYR A 188 -11.25 -6.97 12.11
CA TYR A 188 -11.35 -8.39 11.74
C TYR A 188 -10.95 -9.32 12.88
N ALA A 189 -9.87 -8.98 13.60
CA ALA A 189 -9.45 -9.76 14.76
C ALA A 189 -10.52 -9.79 15.87
N LEU A 190 -11.25 -8.68 16.08
CA LEU A 190 -12.33 -8.59 17.08
C LEU A 190 -13.53 -9.48 16.75
N ILE A 191 -13.74 -9.82 15.48
CA ILE A 191 -14.78 -10.79 15.07
C ILE A 191 -14.23 -12.21 14.87
N GLY A 192 -12.97 -12.46 15.23
CA GLY A 192 -12.32 -13.76 15.05
C GLY A 192 -11.96 -14.11 13.60
N TYR A 193 -12.07 -13.16 12.67
CA TYR A 193 -11.69 -13.37 11.28
C TYR A 193 -10.18 -13.14 11.09
N GLN A 194 -9.46 -14.23 10.79
CA GLN A 194 -8.07 -14.17 10.35
C GLN A 194 -8.05 -14.36 8.82
N THR A 195 -7.43 -13.42 8.11
CA THR A 195 -7.37 -13.54 6.64
C THR A 195 -6.52 -14.75 6.26
N ASN A 196 -6.88 -15.50 5.21
CA ASN A 196 -6.06 -16.61 4.69
C ASN A 196 -4.59 -16.19 4.46
N PHE A 197 -4.40 -14.95 4.00
CA PHE A 197 -3.08 -14.35 3.81
C PHE A 197 -2.28 -14.19 5.11
N ASP A 198 -2.92 -14.01 6.27
CA ASP A 198 -2.23 -13.94 7.56
C ASP A 198 -1.73 -15.32 7.98
N HIS A 199 -2.51 -16.39 7.74
CA HIS A 199 -2.09 -17.77 8.00
C HIS A 199 -0.95 -18.20 7.07
N GLU A 200 -1.10 -18.04 5.76
CA GLU A 200 -0.05 -18.36 4.78
C GLU A 200 1.24 -17.59 5.07
N ARG A 201 1.14 -16.30 5.41
CA ARG A 201 2.31 -15.47 5.75
C ARG A 201 2.93 -15.88 7.07
N ALA A 202 2.13 -16.24 8.08
CA ALA A 202 2.62 -16.72 9.36
C ALA A 202 3.37 -18.05 9.20
N GLU A 203 2.84 -18.98 8.41
CA GLU A 203 3.44 -20.26 8.09
C GLU A 203 4.75 -20.10 7.33
N ILE A 204 4.78 -19.27 6.27
CA ILE A 204 6.00 -18.93 5.55
C ILE A 204 7.04 -18.31 6.51
N ASN A 205 6.65 -17.36 7.36
CA ASN A 205 7.58 -16.75 8.32
C ASN A 205 8.05 -17.73 9.40
N ALA A 206 7.25 -18.71 9.79
CA ALA A 206 7.68 -19.78 10.70
C ALA A 206 8.72 -20.67 10.01
N ARG A 207 8.48 -21.06 8.75
CA ARG A 207 9.44 -21.84 7.95
C ARG A 207 10.76 -21.09 7.74
N LEU A 208 10.72 -19.79 7.43
CA LEU A 208 11.92 -18.96 7.32
C LEU A 208 12.74 -18.93 8.62
N ARG A 209 12.07 -18.85 9.78
CA ARG A 209 12.73 -18.89 11.09
C ARG A 209 13.36 -20.24 11.39
N ALA A 210 12.78 -21.34 10.89
CA ALA A 210 13.35 -22.67 11.01
C ALA A 210 14.55 -22.88 10.08
N MET A 211 14.49 -22.36 8.85
CA MET A 211 15.58 -22.48 7.86
C MET A 211 16.80 -21.60 8.18
N TYR A 212 16.61 -20.45 8.84
CA TYR A 212 17.69 -19.50 9.07
C TYR A 212 18.87 -20.08 9.88
N PRO A 213 18.66 -20.76 11.03
CA PRO A 213 19.74 -21.40 11.76
C PRO A 213 20.51 -22.44 10.94
N GLU A 214 19.81 -23.24 10.12
CA GLU A 214 20.44 -24.27 9.27
C GLU A 214 21.37 -23.64 8.24
N ILE A 215 20.89 -22.63 7.51
CA ILE A 215 21.70 -21.94 6.49
C ILE A 215 22.90 -21.23 7.10
N VAL A 216 22.73 -20.61 8.28
CA VAL A 216 23.85 -19.99 9.01
C VAL A 216 24.86 -21.05 9.43
N HIS A 217 24.40 -22.17 10.00
CA HIS A 217 25.27 -23.27 10.41
C HIS A 217 26.09 -23.82 9.24
N ASP A 218 25.42 -24.16 8.13
CA ASP A 218 26.09 -24.65 6.92
C ASP A 218 27.13 -23.66 6.40
N THR A 219 26.79 -22.36 6.38
CA THR A 219 27.70 -21.30 5.95
C THR A 219 28.93 -21.22 6.86
N LEU A 220 28.76 -21.31 8.18
CA LEU A 220 29.86 -21.29 9.15
C LEU A 220 30.77 -22.51 8.98
N THR A 221 30.20 -23.70 8.87
CA THR A 221 30.95 -24.95 8.70
C THR A 221 31.78 -24.94 7.41
N GLN A 222 31.23 -24.42 6.31
CA GLN A 222 31.98 -24.32 5.05
C GLN A 222 33.13 -23.32 5.14
N ILE A 223 32.94 -22.18 5.82
CA ILE A 223 34.04 -21.21 6.00
C ILE A 223 35.16 -21.81 6.86
N ASP A 224 34.81 -22.48 7.95
CA ASP A 224 35.79 -23.14 8.84
C ASP A 224 36.57 -24.25 8.10
N ALA A 225 35.87 -25.07 7.30
CA ALA A 225 36.49 -26.12 6.49
C ALA A 225 37.53 -25.61 5.48
N ILE A 226 37.40 -24.35 5.05
CA ILE A 226 38.30 -23.70 4.10
C ILE A 226 39.37 -22.86 4.83
N GLY A 227 39.42 -22.95 6.17
CA GLY A 227 40.42 -22.30 7.01
C GLY A 227 40.13 -20.83 7.31
N GLY A 228 38.90 -20.37 7.08
CA GLY A 228 38.44 -19.04 7.49
C GLY A 228 37.93 -19.07 8.93
N ALA A 229 38.21 -18.02 9.71
CA ALA A 229 37.64 -17.85 11.04
C ALA A 229 36.34 -17.03 10.94
N VAL A 230 35.27 -17.45 11.62
CA VAL A 230 34.03 -16.66 11.68
C VAL A 230 33.54 -16.54 13.11
N THR A 231 33.12 -15.32 13.47
CA THR A 231 32.43 -15.06 14.73
C THR A 231 31.07 -14.44 14.44
N GLN A 232 30.04 -14.84 15.19
CA GLN A 232 28.70 -14.27 15.06
C GLN A 232 28.42 -13.31 16.22
N ALA A 233 28.00 -12.10 15.91
CA ALA A 233 27.60 -11.11 16.91
C ALA A 233 26.26 -11.52 17.56
N PRO A 234 26.16 -11.63 18.90
CA PRO A 234 24.96 -12.15 19.59
C PRO A 234 23.70 -11.28 19.45
N ASP A 235 23.89 -9.98 19.29
CA ASP A 235 22.86 -8.94 19.28
C ASP A 235 22.30 -8.65 17.87
N THR A 236 23.16 -8.78 16.88
CA THR A 236 22.89 -8.41 15.48
C THR A 236 22.86 -9.60 14.53
N GLY A 237 23.45 -10.74 14.91
CA GLY A 237 23.59 -11.92 14.05
C GLY A 237 24.60 -11.73 12.91
N LEU A 238 25.35 -10.63 12.90
CA LEU A 238 26.38 -10.34 11.90
C LEU A 238 27.52 -11.35 11.97
N LEU A 239 27.96 -11.80 10.79
CA LEU A 239 29.09 -12.71 10.65
C LEU A 239 30.35 -11.88 10.42
N ASN A 240 31.28 -11.90 11.37
CA ASN A 240 32.59 -11.29 11.20
C ASN A 240 33.57 -12.38 10.75
N ILE A 241 33.96 -12.32 9.48
CA ILE A 241 34.86 -13.25 8.84
C ILE A 241 36.27 -12.71 8.94
N ASN A 242 37.18 -13.51 9.49
CA ASN A 242 38.61 -13.24 9.57
C ASN A 242 38.98 -11.95 10.33
N ASN A 243 38.05 -11.38 11.12
CA ASN A 243 38.11 -10.05 11.73
C ASN A 243 38.30 -8.90 10.72
N GLU A 244 37.96 -9.13 9.45
CA GLU A 244 38.23 -8.22 8.33
C GLU A 244 36.97 -7.87 7.54
N LEU A 245 35.96 -8.74 7.53
CA LEU A 245 34.76 -8.57 6.72
C LEU A 245 33.50 -8.83 7.54
N ALA A 246 32.67 -7.80 7.73
CA ALA A 246 31.37 -7.92 8.36
C ALA A 246 30.28 -8.25 7.32
N VAL A 247 29.65 -9.41 7.46
CA VAL A 247 28.63 -9.91 6.52
C VAL A 247 27.27 -10.05 7.20
N SER A 248 26.24 -9.48 6.59
CA SER A 248 24.84 -9.67 6.98
C SER A 248 24.20 -10.76 6.12
N LEU A 249 23.70 -11.83 6.74
CA LEU A 249 22.98 -12.90 6.05
C LEU A 249 21.48 -12.66 6.10
N VAL A 250 20.83 -12.58 4.93
CA VAL A 250 19.40 -12.26 4.79
C VAL A 250 18.68 -13.28 3.93
N LEU A 251 17.65 -13.93 4.46
CA LEU A 251 16.73 -14.75 3.66
C LEU A 251 15.65 -13.88 3.04
N SER A 252 15.53 -13.92 1.71
CA SER A 252 14.47 -13.24 0.98
C SER A 252 13.44 -14.23 0.45
N ARG A 253 12.21 -14.12 0.96
CA ARG A 253 11.07 -14.91 0.48
C ARG A 253 10.54 -14.41 -0.86
N CYS A 254 10.16 -15.34 -1.71
CA CYS A 254 9.37 -15.09 -2.91
C CYS A 254 7.94 -14.66 -2.53
N GLN A 255 7.49 -13.58 -3.15
CA GLN A 255 6.13 -13.07 -3.07
C GLN A 255 5.51 -13.09 -4.47
N THR A 256 4.39 -13.78 -4.62
CA THR A 256 3.59 -13.74 -5.84
C THR A 256 2.65 -12.55 -5.77
N SER A 257 2.75 -11.63 -6.72
CA SER A 257 1.82 -10.52 -6.85
C SER A 257 0.57 -10.95 -7.62
N GLY A 258 -0.54 -10.21 -7.51
CA GLY A 258 -1.81 -10.56 -8.18
C GLY A 258 -1.73 -10.61 -9.71
N ASP A 259 -0.64 -10.12 -10.30
CA ASP A 259 -0.29 -10.22 -11.71
C ASP A 259 0.49 -11.51 -12.07
N GLY A 260 0.63 -12.45 -11.13
CA GLY A 260 1.35 -13.72 -11.31
C GLY A 260 2.88 -13.60 -11.27
N LYS A 261 3.43 -12.40 -11.04
CA LYS A 261 4.89 -12.18 -11.06
C LYS A 261 5.50 -12.39 -9.68
N PHE A 262 6.71 -12.97 -9.68
CA PHE A 262 7.52 -13.18 -8.48
C PHE A 262 8.33 -11.94 -8.10
N ARG A 263 8.36 -11.64 -6.80
CA ARG A 263 9.08 -10.51 -6.22
C ARG A 263 9.74 -10.91 -4.91
N TRP A 264 10.98 -10.49 -4.73
CA TRP A 264 11.72 -10.65 -3.49
C TRP A 264 11.97 -9.27 -2.89
N ARG A 265 11.73 -9.13 -1.59
CA ARG A 265 12.01 -7.88 -0.88
C ARG A 265 13.09 -8.16 0.16
N VAL A 266 14.24 -7.54 -0.04
CA VAL A 266 15.37 -7.57 0.88
C VAL A 266 15.32 -6.28 1.68
N ARG A 267 15.29 -6.37 3.01
CA ARG A 267 15.39 -5.20 3.88
C ARG A 267 16.83 -5.07 4.35
N PHE A 268 17.32 -3.84 4.32
CA PHE A 268 18.60 -3.49 4.91
C PHE A 268 18.31 -2.58 6.09
N ASP A 269 19.12 -2.70 7.13
CA ASP A 269 19.07 -1.82 8.28
C ASP A 269 20.51 -1.38 8.55
N PRO A 270 21.06 -0.48 7.71
CA PRO A 270 22.46 -0.08 7.78
C PRO A 270 22.80 0.69 9.07
N GLU A 271 21.79 1.28 9.73
CA GLU A 271 21.96 1.93 11.03
C GLU A 271 22.14 0.91 12.16
N ARG A 272 21.51 -0.27 12.03
CA ARG A 272 21.65 -1.38 12.98
C ARG A 272 22.79 -2.33 12.63
N PHE A 273 23.03 -2.55 11.34
CA PHE A 273 23.96 -3.52 10.81
C PHE A 273 24.99 -2.78 9.95
N ASN A 274 26.09 -2.36 10.55
CA ASN A 274 27.24 -1.79 9.83
C ASN A 274 28.02 -2.90 9.10
N ALA A 275 27.34 -3.60 8.19
CA ALA A 275 27.90 -4.69 7.40
C ALA A 275 28.58 -4.14 6.14
N ASP A 276 29.73 -4.69 5.79
CA ASP A 276 30.43 -4.38 4.53
C ASP A 276 29.71 -5.03 3.34
N LEU A 277 29.16 -6.23 3.57
CA LEU A 277 28.53 -7.06 2.54
C LEU A 277 27.21 -7.66 3.05
N SER A 278 26.18 -7.69 2.21
CA SER A 278 24.95 -8.43 2.46
C SER A 278 24.91 -9.69 1.59
N LEU A 279 24.95 -10.86 2.24
CA LEU A 279 24.66 -12.15 1.60
C LEU A 279 23.16 -12.39 1.62
N VAL A 280 22.51 -12.19 0.48
CA VAL A 280 21.07 -12.41 0.32
C VAL A 280 20.83 -13.77 -0.30
N VAL A 281 20.10 -14.63 0.41
CA VAL A 281 19.62 -15.91 -0.13
C VAL A 281 18.19 -15.71 -0.62
N ARG A 282 17.98 -15.73 -1.94
CA ARG A 282 16.63 -15.73 -2.49
C ARG A 282 16.08 -17.13 -2.45
N LEU A 283 14.83 -17.28 -2.01
CA LEU A 283 14.15 -18.57 -2.05
C LEU A 283 13.35 -18.75 -3.33
N ASN A 284 13.12 -19.99 -3.73
CA ASN A 284 12.27 -20.33 -4.87
C ASN A 284 10.80 -19.93 -4.66
N HIS A 285 9.94 -20.11 -5.67
CA HIS A 285 8.52 -19.72 -5.59
C HIS A 285 7.72 -20.49 -4.54
N TYR A 286 8.21 -21.65 -4.09
CA TYR A 286 7.67 -22.40 -2.95
C TYR A 286 8.22 -21.95 -1.59
N ASN A 287 9.18 -21.03 -1.55
CA ASN A 287 9.93 -20.64 -0.36
C ASN A 287 10.55 -21.84 0.40
N ALA A 288 10.91 -22.90 -0.34
CA ALA A 288 11.32 -24.17 0.24
C ALA A 288 12.83 -24.42 0.21
N ALA A 289 13.53 -23.79 -0.74
CA ALA A 289 14.96 -23.91 -0.93
C ALA A 289 15.54 -22.60 -1.49
N ALA A 290 16.85 -22.43 -1.34
CA ALA A 290 17.59 -21.37 -2.01
C ALA A 290 17.45 -21.52 -3.54
N LEU A 291 17.19 -20.40 -4.20
CA LEU A 291 17.09 -20.27 -5.65
C LEU A 291 18.41 -19.75 -6.22
N ASP A 292 18.93 -18.68 -5.64
CA ASP A 292 20.20 -18.04 -5.98
C ASP A 292 20.65 -17.13 -4.83
N TYR A 293 21.87 -16.61 -4.96
CA TYR A 293 22.53 -15.80 -3.95
C TYR A 293 22.91 -14.44 -4.55
N TYR A 294 22.82 -13.39 -3.74
CA TYR A 294 23.37 -12.07 -4.09
C TYR A 294 24.38 -11.65 -3.04
N LEU A 295 25.55 -11.20 -3.48
CA LEU A 295 26.58 -10.58 -2.63
C LEU A 295 26.57 -9.08 -2.88
N LEU A 296 25.84 -8.34 -2.06
CA LEU A 296 25.58 -6.93 -2.28
C LEU A 296 26.49 -6.07 -1.39
N PRO A 297 27.42 -5.28 -1.96
CA PRO A 297 28.26 -4.39 -1.18
C PRO A 297 27.43 -3.23 -0.65
N TRP A 298 27.68 -2.82 0.61
CA TRP A 298 26.91 -1.76 1.27
C TRP A 298 26.88 -0.44 0.50
N LEU A 299 27.98 -0.09 -0.17
CA LEU A 299 28.15 1.16 -0.92
C LEU A 299 27.12 1.32 -2.05
N ASP A 300 26.70 0.21 -2.67
CA ASP A 300 25.81 0.20 -3.84
C ASP A 300 24.34 -0.05 -3.46
N LEU A 301 24.03 -0.17 -2.16
CA LEU A 301 22.71 -0.54 -1.68
C LEU A 301 21.79 0.67 -1.41
N PRO A 302 20.49 0.59 -1.75
CA PRO A 302 19.50 1.55 -1.30
C PRO A 302 19.31 1.48 0.22
N ARG A 303 19.19 2.64 0.88
CA ARG A 303 19.21 2.77 2.36
C ARG A 303 18.26 1.86 3.16
N ASN A 304 17.11 1.43 2.61
CA ASN A 304 16.09 0.73 3.40
C ASN A 304 15.73 -0.66 2.86
N HIS A 305 15.54 -0.80 1.55
CA HIS A 305 15.16 -2.08 0.97
C HIS A 305 15.46 -2.14 -0.53
N LEU A 306 15.76 -3.34 -1.01
CA LEU A 306 15.84 -3.68 -2.43
C LEU A 306 14.68 -4.60 -2.78
N ALA A 307 13.96 -4.24 -3.84
CA ALA A 307 12.95 -5.12 -4.45
C ALA A 307 13.56 -5.77 -5.68
N ILE A 308 13.82 -7.07 -5.62
CA ILE A 308 14.32 -7.87 -6.75
C ILE A 308 13.10 -8.42 -7.49
N ASN A 309 12.94 -8.02 -8.74
CA ASN A 309 11.92 -8.47 -9.67
C ASN A 309 12.53 -8.57 -11.08
N ALA A 310 11.79 -9.12 -12.05
CA ALA A 310 12.31 -9.32 -13.40
C ALA A 310 12.90 -8.05 -14.07
N ARG A 311 12.48 -6.84 -13.70
CA ARG A 311 13.02 -5.57 -14.23
C ARG A 311 14.20 -5.03 -13.43
N SER A 312 14.28 -5.28 -12.13
CA SER A 312 15.38 -4.79 -11.28
C SER A 312 16.51 -5.80 -11.14
N ALA A 313 16.28 -7.07 -11.47
CA ALA A 313 17.30 -8.12 -11.46
C ALA A 313 18.50 -7.73 -12.35
N THR A 314 18.24 -7.12 -13.51
CA THR A 314 19.27 -6.70 -14.46
C THR A 314 20.25 -5.67 -13.90
N GLN A 315 19.84 -4.85 -12.92
CA GLN A 315 20.70 -3.84 -12.30
C GLN A 315 21.72 -4.47 -11.33
N PHE A 316 21.39 -5.62 -10.75
CA PHE A 316 22.21 -6.31 -9.75
C PHE A 316 22.67 -7.68 -10.23
N GLU A 317 22.50 -7.98 -11.52
CA GLU A 317 22.84 -9.27 -12.14
C GLU A 317 24.32 -9.60 -11.93
N ALA A 318 25.20 -8.59 -11.95
CA ALA A 318 26.64 -8.75 -11.71
C ALA A 318 26.99 -9.23 -10.29
N PHE A 319 26.08 -9.07 -9.32
CA PHE A 319 26.25 -9.50 -7.93
C PHE A 319 25.51 -10.81 -7.63
N ARG A 320 24.89 -11.43 -8.64
CA ARG A 320 24.14 -12.67 -8.52
C ARG A 320 25.07 -13.86 -8.75
N PHE A 321 24.92 -14.87 -7.91
CA PHE A 321 25.64 -16.13 -7.99
C PHE A 321 24.67 -17.29 -7.84
N ASP A 322 24.92 -18.38 -8.57
CA ASP A 322 24.11 -19.60 -8.48
C ASP A 322 24.44 -20.42 -7.23
N ASP A 323 25.65 -20.23 -6.67
CA ASP A 323 26.14 -20.90 -5.47
C ASP A 323 26.97 -19.95 -4.56
N LEU A 324 27.39 -20.47 -3.41
CA LEU A 324 28.21 -19.75 -2.42
C LEU A 324 29.72 -19.91 -2.63
N GLN A 325 30.18 -20.57 -3.70
CA GLN A 325 31.61 -20.84 -3.89
C GLN A 325 32.44 -19.56 -3.98
N PHE A 326 31.91 -18.54 -4.66
CA PHE A 326 32.58 -17.23 -4.73
C PHE A 326 32.71 -16.59 -3.35
N PHE A 327 31.65 -16.64 -2.55
CA PHE A 327 31.64 -16.13 -1.18
C PHE A 327 32.66 -16.86 -0.30
N TYR A 328 32.71 -18.20 -0.36
CA TYR A 328 33.67 -18.98 0.40
C TYR A 328 35.12 -18.69 0.00
N ARG A 329 35.39 -18.46 -1.29
CA ARG A 329 36.72 -18.05 -1.76
C ARG A 329 37.19 -16.72 -1.17
N MET A 330 36.27 -15.80 -0.86
CA MET A 330 36.62 -14.55 -0.17
C MET A 330 37.06 -14.79 1.28
N ALA A 331 36.62 -15.89 1.90
CA ALA A 331 36.97 -16.24 3.27
C ALA A 331 38.28 -17.05 3.38
N CYS A 332 38.79 -17.61 2.28
CA CYS A 332 40.04 -18.35 2.24
C CYS A 332 41.23 -17.52 2.73
N ARG A 333 42.06 -18.09 3.61
CA ARG A 333 43.39 -17.54 3.91
C ARG A 333 44.43 -18.11 2.96
N VAL A 334 45.20 -17.24 2.31
CA VAL A 334 46.35 -17.63 1.48
C VAL A 334 47.63 -17.12 2.15
N SER A 335 48.60 -18.00 2.34
CA SER A 335 49.92 -17.63 2.86
C SER A 335 50.69 -16.82 1.81
N ILE A 336 50.91 -15.54 2.11
CA ILE A 336 51.79 -14.69 1.31
C ILE A 336 53.22 -15.01 1.74
N TRP A 337 53.94 -15.82 0.94
CA TRP A 337 55.36 -16.06 1.15
C TRP A 337 56.12 -14.75 0.93
N ARG A 338 56.62 -14.13 2.01
CA ARG A 338 57.65 -13.09 1.90
C ARG A 338 58.97 -13.79 1.58
N GLN A 339 59.51 -13.55 0.39
CA GLN A 339 60.94 -13.79 0.13
C GLN A 339 61.74 -12.88 1.08
N THR A 340 62.36 -13.48 2.08
CA THR A 340 63.42 -12.84 2.88
C THR A 340 64.64 -12.66 1.98
N SER A 341 64.96 -11.41 1.64
CA SER A 341 66.26 -11.03 1.10
C SER A 341 67.31 -10.91 2.20
#